data_AF-A0A2W6TXC8-F1
#
_entry.id   AF-A0A2W6TXC8-F1
#
_cell.length_a   1.000
_cell.length_b   1.000
_cell.length_c   1.000
_cell.angle_alpha   90.00
_cell.angle_beta   90.00
_cell.angle_gamma   90.00
#
_symmetry.space_group_name_H-M   'P 1'
#
loop_
_entity.id
_entity.type
_entity.pdbx_description
1 polymer ?
#
loop_
_entity_poly.entity_id
_entity_poly.type
_entity_poly.pdbx_seq_one_letter_code
_entity_poly.pdbx_strand_id
1 'polypeptide(L)'
;MVVGYSGMNLVPVEVTLDEPVLFFYNRNRLVRTIKLDQLYQHKSQLLRTVSHLAWVHNIGFNSTNQFVVELVNGDKLAFNPRTGSREPIRPDGS
;
A
#
# COMPACT_ATOMS: atom_id res chain seq x y z
N MET A 1 6.84 -8.25 9.27
CA MET A 1 6.34 -6.96 9.76
C MET A 1 6.18 -6.06 8.54
N VAL A 2 5.05 -5.36 8.43
CA VAL A 2 4.84 -4.37 7.39
C VAL A 2 4.68 -3.01 8.06
N VAL A 3 5.41 -2.02 7.60
CA VAL A 3 5.37 -0.65 8.11
C VAL A 3 4.83 0.24 7.00
N GLY A 4 3.75 0.97 7.28
CA GLY A 4 3.22 1.98 6.37
C GLY A 4 3.98 3.29 6.46
N TYR A 5 3.76 4.17 5.48
CA TYR A 5 4.21 5.56 5.52
C TYR A 5 3.83 6.23 6.86
N SER A 6 4.69 7.13 7.36
CA SER A 6 4.50 7.78 8.67
C SER A 6 3.24 8.66 8.72
N GLY A 7 2.84 9.25 7.60
CA GLY A 7 1.55 9.94 7.42
C GLY A 7 0.35 9.00 7.29
N MET A 8 0.55 7.69 7.52
CA MET A 8 -0.42 6.62 7.36
C MET A 8 -1.01 6.59 5.95
N ASN A 9 -2.22 7.14 5.78
CA ASN A 9 -2.94 7.18 4.52
C ASN A 9 -2.80 8.51 3.75
N LEU A 10 -2.07 9.48 4.30
CA LEU A 10 -1.86 10.80 3.72
C LEU A 10 -0.39 11.03 3.34
N VAL A 11 -0.19 11.54 2.13
CA VAL A 11 1.11 12.01 1.62
C VAL A 11 1.02 13.50 1.26
N PRO A 12 2.15 14.24 1.25
CA PRO A 12 2.16 15.66 0.89
C PRO A 12 1.59 15.94 -0.50
N VAL A 13 1.06 17.15 -0.73
CA VAL A 13 0.50 17.51 -2.05
C VAL A 13 1.58 17.53 -3.13
N GLU A 14 2.83 17.78 -2.77
CA GLU A 14 3.99 17.86 -3.66
C GLU A 14 4.64 16.50 -3.93
N VAL A 15 4.12 15.41 -3.33
CA VAL A 15 4.68 14.05 -3.45
C VAL A 15 4.88 13.62 -4.91
N THR A 16 5.90 12.82 -5.15
CA THR A 16 6.12 12.18 -6.47
C THR A 16 5.72 10.71 -6.42
N LEU A 17 5.50 10.08 -7.58
CA LEU A 17 5.19 8.64 -7.61
C LEU A 17 6.35 7.75 -7.13
N ASP A 18 7.55 8.30 -6.96
CA ASP A 18 8.70 7.56 -6.42
C ASP A 18 8.64 7.39 -4.88
N GLU A 19 7.66 8.02 -4.21
CA GLU A 19 7.53 8.01 -2.76
C GLU A 19 7.29 6.60 -2.19
N PRO A 20 8.16 6.11 -1.29
CA PRO A 20 7.95 4.87 -0.55
C PRO A 20 6.77 4.95 0.42
N VAL A 21 5.81 4.04 0.30
CA VAL A 21 4.61 4.02 1.16
C VAL A 21 4.42 2.75 1.97
N LEU A 22 5.07 1.65 1.60
CA LEU A 22 5.08 0.40 2.38
C LEU A 22 6.48 -0.20 2.44
N PHE A 23 6.86 -0.66 3.62
CA PHE A 23 8.13 -1.32 3.89
C PHE A 23 7.87 -2.71 4.48
N PHE A 24 8.31 -3.74 3.77
CA PHE A 24 8.17 -5.13 4.19
C PHE A 24 9.46 -5.61 4.83
N TYR A 25 9.36 -6.07 6.06
CA TYR A 25 10.46 -6.63 6.83
C TYR A 25 10.22 -8.11 7.13
N ASN A 26 11.25 -8.92 6.91
CA ASN A 26 11.30 -10.32 7.30
C ASN A 26 12.56 -10.56 8.13
N ARG A 27 12.40 -11.10 9.36
CA ARG A 27 13.49 -11.28 10.33
C ARG A 27 14.36 -10.02 10.49
N ASN A 28 13.70 -8.87 10.69
CA ASN A 28 14.30 -7.53 10.83
C ASN A 28 15.11 -7.01 9.62
N ARG A 29 15.05 -7.70 8.48
CA ARG A 29 15.65 -7.23 7.23
C ARG A 29 14.58 -6.67 6.31
N LEU A 30 14.80 -5.48 5.75
CA LEU A 30 13.98 -4.92 4.68
C LEU A 30 14.11 -5.83 3.45
N VAL A 31 12.99 -6.40 3.02
CA VAL A 31 12.93 -7.31 1.85
C VAL A 31 12.29 -6.65 0.63
N ARG A 32 11.41 -5.67 0.85
CA ARG A 32 10.74 -4.94 -0.23
C ARG A 32 10.27 -3.58 0.24
N THR A 33 10.37 -2.61 -0.67
CA THR A 33 9.73 -1.31 -0.57
C THR A 33 8.73 -1.17 -1.70
N ILE A 34 7.51 -0.73 -1.39
CA ILE A 34 6.49 -0.39 -2.37
C ILE A 34 6.41 1.14 -2.44
N LYS A 35 6.51 1.65 -3.66
CA LYS A 35 6.39 3.07 -3.99
C LYS A 35 5.02 3.34 -4.60
N LEU A 36 4.63 4.61 -4.67
CA LEU A 36 3.34 5.02 -5.26
C LEU A 36 3.20 4.61 -6.73
N ASP A 37 4.28 4.58 -7.52
CA ASP A 37 4.30 4.15 -8.93
C ASP A 37 3.90 2.67 -9.15
N GLN A 38 4.06 1.84 -8.12
CA GLN A 38 3.63 0.43 -8.13
C GLN A 38 2.14 0.27 -7.80
N LEU A 39 1.50 1.33 -7.32
CA LEU A 39 0.08 1.38 -6.94
C LEU A 39 -0.74 2.21 -7.94
N TYR A 40 -0.15 3.27 -8.49
CA TYR A 40 -0.79 4.26 -9.34
C TYR A 40 0.07 4.60 -10.56
N GLN A 41 -0.57 4.75 -11.72
CA GLN A 41 0.10 5.19 -12.95
C GLN A 41 0.28 6.71 -12.97
N HIS A 42 -0.67 7.44 -12.39
CA HIS A 42 -0.70 8.90 -12.39
C HIS A 42 -1.07 9.45 -11.01
N LYS A 43 -0.43 10.54 -10.61
CA LYS A 43 -0.72 11.24 -9.34
C LYS A 43 -2.16 11.73 -9.23
N SER A 44 -2.82 12.01 -10.36
CA SER A 44 -4.23 12.40 -10.42
C SER A 44 -5.20 11.31 -9.94
N GLN A 45 -4.74 10.06 -9.80
CA GLN A 45 -5.53 8.96 -9.24
C GLN A 45 -5.58 8.99 -7.70
N LEU A 46 -4.73 9.80 -7.05
CA LEU A 46 -4.79 10.04 -5.61
C LEU A 46 -5.94 10.99 -5.28
N LEU A 47 -6.51 10.85 -4.08
CA LEU A 47 -7.63 11.67 -3.66
C LEU A 47 -7.13 12.92 -2.94
N ARG A 48 -7.46 14.11 -3.46
CA ARG A 48 -7.08 15.37 -2.82
C ARG A 48 -7.93 15.66 -1.60
N THR A 49 -7.27 15.91 -0.47
CA THR A 49 -7.87 16.50 0.74
C THR A 49 -7.51 17.99 0.82
N VAL A 50 -7.89 18.65 1.91
CA VAL A 50 -7.63 20.09 2.10
C VAL A 50 -6.13 20.42 2.02
N SER A 51 -5.25 19.54 2.50
CA SER A 51 -3.80 19.81 2.59
C SER A 51 -2.91 18.65 2.16
N HIS A 52 -3.46 17.50 1.78
CA HIS A 52 -2.72 16.28 1.48
C HIS A 52 -3.35 15.53 0.30
N LEU A 53 -2.69 14.46 -0.13
CA LEU A 53 -3.27 13.45 -1.01
C LEU A 53 -3.45 12.15 -0.20
N ALA A 54 -4.64 11.58 -0.26
CA ALA A 54 -4.91 10.24 0.25
C ALA A 54 -4.57 9.21 -0.82
N TRP A 55 -3.83 8.16 -0.42
CA TRP A 55 -3.37 7.09 -1.32
C TRP A 55 -3.95 5.72 -0.97
N VAL A 56 -4.60 5.59 0.18
CA VAL A 56 -5.24 4.34 0.62
C VAL A 56 -6.49 4.63 1.46
N HIS A 57 -7.50 3.79 1.34
CA HIS A 57 -8.68 3.77 2.23
C HIS A 57 -8.46 2.85 3.43
N ASN A 58 -7.94 1.65 3.18
CA ASN A 58 -7.74 0.63 4.21
C ASN A 58 -6.49 -0.22 3.95
N ILE A 59 -5.86 -0.66 5.03
CA ILE A 59 -4.75 -1.61 5.01
C ILE A 59 -5.01 -2.65 6.09
N GLY A 60 -4.86 -3.93 5.75
CA GLY A 60 -5.06 -5.00 6.72
C GLY A 60 -4.55 -6.35 6.25
N PHE A 61 -4.69 -7.34 7.11
CA PHE A 61 -4.50 -8.75 6.75
C PHE A 61 -5.86 -9.39 6.51
N ASN A 62 -5.99 -10.15 5.42
CA ASN A 62 -7.18 -10.99 5.21
C ASN A 62 -7.05 -12.34 5.94
N SER A 63 -8.08 -13.19 5.84
CA SER A 63 -8.11 -14.49 6.54
C SER A 63 -7.04 -15.46 6.04
N THR A 64 -6.54 -15.26 4.82
CA THR A 64 -5.50 -16.09 4.18
C THR A 64 -4.09 -15.57 4.42
N ASN A 65 -3.93 -14.61 5.34
CA ASN A 65 -2.67 -13.99 5.75
C ASN A 65 -1.95 -13.24 4.60
N GLN A 66 -2.72 -12.68 3.67
CA GLN A 66 -2.24 -11.73 2.68
C GLN A 66 -2.36 -10.31 3.24
N PHE A 67 -1.36 -9.48 2.97
CA PHE A 67 -1.43 -8.06 3.28
C PHE A 67 -2.19 -7.34 2.16
N VAL A 68 -3.39 -6.87 2.47
CA VAL A 68 -4.31 -6.25 1.51
C VAL A 68 -4.30 -4.74 1.69
N VAL A 69 -4.20 -4.03 0.57
CA VAL A 69 -4.22 -2.58 0.46
C VAL A 69 -5.41 -2.20 -0.42
N GLU A 70 -6.35 -1.45 0.14
CA GLU A 70 -7.49 -0.88 -0.60
C GLU A 70 -7.17 0.56 -0.96
N LEU A 71 -6.86 0.78 -2.23
CA LEU A 71 -6.47 2.07 -2.81
C LEU A 71 -7.66 3.04 -2.84
N VAL A 72 -7.38 4.35 -2.87
CA VAL A 72 -8.47 5.36 -2.88
C VAL A 72 -9.37 5.31 -4.12
N ASN A 73 -8.91 4.69 -5.21
CA ASN A 73 -9.68 4.46 -6.42
C ASN A 73 -10.57 3.20 -6.35
N GLY A 74 -10.56 2.48 -5.23
CA GLY A 74 -11.35 1.26 -5.01
C GLY A 74 -10.61 -0.04 -5.37
N ASP A 75 -9.42 0.04 -5.98
CA ASP A 75 -8.64 -1.15 -6.31
C ASP A 75 -8.12 -1.83 -5.04
N LYS A 76 -8.15 -3.16 -5.03
CA LYS A 76 -7.57 -3.97 -3.95
C LYS A 76 -6.35 -4.71 -4.44
N LEU A 77 -5.24 -4.57 -3.72
CA LEU A 77 -3.98 -5.22 -4.02
C LEU A 77 -3.57 -6.11 -2.84
N ALA A 78 -3.18 -7.35 -3.12
CA ALA A 78 -2.63 -8.26 -2.11
C ALA A 78 -1.12 -8.43 -2.29
N PHE A 79 -0.42 -8.50 -1.16
CA PHE A 79 1.01 -8.73 -1.07
C PHE A 79 1.31 -9.86 -0.09
N ASN A 80 2.27 -10.70 -0.45
CA ASN A 80 2.83 -11.67 0.46
C ASN A 80 3.62 -10.95 1.57
N PRO A 81 3.26 -11.07 2.85
CA PRO A 81 3.90 -10.27 3.91
C PRO A 81 5.34 -10.66 4.22
N ARG A 82 5.83 -11.81 3.74
CA ARG A 82 7.22 -12.26 3.95
C ARG A 82 8.18 -11.79 2.86
N THR A 83 7.66 -11.48 1.67
CA THR A 83 8.48 -11.09 0.51
C THR A 83 8.14 -9.70 -0.03
N GLY A 84 6.95 -9.19 0.26
CA GLY A 84 6.38 -7.98 -0.36
C GLY A 84 6.02 -8.16 -1.83
N SER A 85 6.00 -9.39 -2.35
CA SER A 85 5.60 -9.68 -3.73
C SER A 85 4.09 -9.52 -3.88
N ARG A 86 3.65 -8.89 -4.98
CA ARG A 86 2.23 -8.83 -5.35
C ARG A 86 1.73 -10.23 -5.69
N GLU A 87 0.54 -10.58 -5.21
CA GLU A 87 -0.11 -11.85 -5.46
C GLU A 87 -1.61 -11.65 -5.70
N PRO A 88 -2.29 -12.60 -6.37
CA PRO A 88 -3.73 -12.54 -6.51
C PRO A 88 -4.41 -12.54 -5.13
N ILE A 89 -5.47 -11.74 -4.99
CA ILE A 89 -6.32 -11.80 -3.79
C ILE A 89 -6.99 -13.17 -3.74
N ARG A 90 -6.84 -13.83 -2.60
CA ARG A 90 -7.54 -15.09 -2.32
C ARG A 90 -8.86 -14.77 -1.63
N PRO A 91 -9.95 -15.49 -2.00
CA PRO A 91 -11.21 -15.33 -1.31
C PRO A 91 -11.05 -15.70 0.17
N ASP A 92 -11.66 -14.90 1.03
CA ASP A 92 -11.82 -15.30 2.43
C ASP A 92 -12.71 -16.55 2.46
N GLY A 93 -12.27 -17.57 3.20
CA GLY A 93 -12.94 -18.87 3.20
C GLY A 93 -14.44 -18.74 3.50
N SER A 94 -15.24 -19.38 2.65
CA SER A 94 -16.70 -19.46 2.76
C SER A 94 -17.17 -20.14 4.04
#